data_AF-A0A7S1BKN7-F1
#
_entry.id   AF-A0A7S1BKN7-F1
#
_cell.length_a   1.000
_cell.length_b   1.000
_cell.length_c   1.000
_cell.angle_alpha   90.00
_cell.angle_beta   90.00
_cell.angle_gamma   90.00
#
_symmetry.space_group_name_H-M   'P 1'
#
loop_
_entity.id
_entity.type
_entity.pdbx_description
1 polymer ?
#
loop_
_entity_poly.entity_id
_entity_poly.type
_entity_poly.pdbx_seq_one_letter_code
_entity_poly.pdbx_strand_id
1 'polypeptide(L)'
;EIAAQCTLINFIATESGLEEQLLAIVVEMERKDLEERARELTDAAANYKMQLVELEDNLLERLANAPDDILSDVPLIEGLEATKKTAMEINEAVKIGKKAQLEVASAREAYR
;
A
#
# COMPACT_ATOMS: atom_id res chain seq x y z
N GLU A 1 -20.93 -1.02 35.17
CA GLU A 1 -19.91 -2.08 35.24
C GLU A 1 -19.54 -2.69 33.89
N ILE A 2 -20.50 -2.97 32.98
CA ILE A 2 -20.22 -3.61 31.67
C ILE A 2 -19.18 -2.84 30.81
N ALA A 3 -19.25 -1.50 30.75
CA ALA A 3 -18.30 -0.68 29.99
C ALA A 3 -16.88 -0.59 30.60
N ALA A 4 -16.70 -1.03 31.85
CA ALA A 4 -15.39 -1.05 32.52
C ALA A 4 -14.69 -2.43 32.39
N GLN A 5 -15.44 -3.47 32.04
CA GLN A 5 -14.94 -4.85 31.89
C GLN A 5 -14.83 -5.28 30.42
N CYS A 6 -15.47 -4.57 29.50
CA CYS A 6 -15.48 -4.88 28.07
C CYS A 6 -15.21 -3.62 27.23
N THR A 7 -14.45 -3.78 26.14
CA THR A 7 -14.24 -2.73 25.14
C THR A 7 -15.52 -2.52 24.35
N LEU A 8 -16.14 -1.36 24.49
CA LEU A 8 -17.32 -0.99 23.72
C LEU A 8 -16.89 -0.52 22.32
N ILE A 9 -17.38 -1.18 21.27
CA ILE A 9 -17.14 -0.78 19.88
C ILE A 9 -18.41 -0.11 19.34
N ASN A 10 -18.28 1.11 18.86
CA ASN A 10 -19.39 1.90 18.33
C ASN A 10 -19.40 1.83 16.79
N PHE A 11 -20.49 1.30 16.24
CA PHE A 11 -20.71 1.17 14.79
C PHE A 11 -21.70 2.23 14.24
N ILE A 12 -21.94 3.32 14.96
CA ILE A 12 -22.79 4.41 14.46
C ILE A 12 -22.21 4.96 13.16
N ALA A 13 -23.04 4.97 12.11
CA ALA A 13 -22.70 5.58 10.85
C ALA A 13 -22.54 7.10 11.03
N THR A 14 -21.44 7.64 10.50
CA THR A 14 -21.19 9.08 10.44
C THR A 14 -21.76 9.63 9.13
N GLU A 15 -22.23 10.88 9.14
CA GLU A 15 -22.75 11.55 7.93
C GLU A 15 -21.71 11.55 6.80
N SER A 16 -20.45 11.85 7.13
CA SER A 16 -19.32 11.76 6.20
C SER A 16 -19.11 10.34 5.66
N GLY A 17 -19.24 9.31 6.50
CA GLY A 17 -19.08 7.93 6.04
C GLY A 17 -20.21 7.47 5.11
N LEU A 18 -21.44 7.93 5.39
CA LEU A 18 -22.58 7.66 4.53
C LEU A 18 -22.46 8.38 3.17
N GLU A 19 -22.00 9.63 3.17
CA GLU A 19 -21.73 10.41 1.96
C GLU A 19 -20.71 9.70 1.07
N GLU A 20 -19.60 9.25 1.65
CA GLU A 20 -18.52 8.54 0.93
C GLU A 20 -19.01 7.21 0.35
N GLN A 21 -19.88 6.48 1.07
CA GLN A 21 -20.52 5.27 0.57
C GLN A 21 -21.46 5.54 -0.61
N LEU A 22 -22.29 6.59 -0.52
CA LEU A 22 -23.18 6.96 -1.61
C LEU A 22 -22.41 7.41 -2.85
N LEU A 23 -21.35 8.20 -2.66
CA LEU A 23 -20.46 8.63 -3.73
C LEU A 23 -19.82 7.42 -4.44
N ALA A 24 -19.36 6.43 -3.67
CA ALA A 24 -18.81 5.20 -4.24
C ALA A 24 -19.83 4.46 -5.13
N ILE A 25 -21.08 4.35 -4.68
CA ILE A 25 -22.16 3.70 -5.45
C ILE A 25 -22.46 4.47 -6.74
N VAL A 26 -22.54 5.80 -6.68
CA VAL A 26 -22.82 6.65 -7.86
C VAL A 26 -21.69 6.55 -8.87
N VAL A 27 -20.44 6.65 -8.42
CA VAL A 27 -19.26 6.53 -9.29
C VAL A 27 -19.17 5.13 -9.90
N GLU A 28 -19.50 4.07 -9.15
CA GLU A 28 -19.51 2.70 -9.68
C GLU A 28 -20.55 2.53 -10.81
N MET A 29 -21.72 3.17 -10.69
CA MET A 29 -22.76 3.12 -11.71
C MET A 29 -22.43 3.98 -12.94
N GLU A 30 -21.91 5.19 -12.75
CA GLU A 30 -21.68 6.14 -13.86
C GLU A 30 -20.31 5.94 -14.54
N ARG A 31 -19.28 5.59 -13.78
CA ARG A 31 -17.89 5.47 -14.23
C ARG A 31 -17.20 4.27 -13.59
N LYS A 32 -17.69 3.08 -13.92
CA LYS A 32 -17.11 1.80 -13.49
C LYS A 32 -15.59 1.70 -13.77
N ASP A 33 -15.11 2.29 -14.86
CA ASP A 33 -13.70 2.33 -15.22
C ASP A 33 -12.83 3.05 -14.18
N LEU A 34 -13.35 4.11 -13.55
CA LEU A 34 -12.65 4.84 -12.50
C LEU A 34 -12.56 3.99 -11.22
N GLU A 35 -13.63 3.28 -10.87
CA GLU A 35 -13.68 2.44 -9.67
C GLU A 35 -12.83 1.17 -9.82
N GLU A 36 -12.82 0.55 -11.00
CA GLU A 36 -11.91 -0.56 -11.32
C GLU A 36 -10.45 -0.10 -11.22
N ARG A 37 -10.12 1.06 -11.80
CA ARG A 37 -8.76 1.62 -11.71
C ARG A 37 -8.38 2.02 -10.29
N ALA A 38 -9.30 2.55 -9.48
CA ALA A 38 -9.07 2.84 -8.07
C ALA A 38 -8.74 1.56 -7.27
N ARG A 39 -9.48 0.48 -7.55
CA ARG A 39 -9.27 -0.83 -6.92
C ARG A 39 -7.92 -1.43 -7.32
N GLU A 40 -7.60 -1.43 -8.61
CA GLU A 40 -6.30 -1.90 -9.13
C GLU A 40 -5.12 -1.13 -8.50
N LEU A 41 -5.23 0.20 -8.40
CA LEU A 41 -4.20 1.02 -7.75
C LEU A 41 -4.05 0.70 -6.27
N THR A 42 -5.15 0.39 -5.58
CA THR A 42 -5.15 0.02 -4.15
C THR A 42 -4.50 -1.35 -3.94
N ASP A 43 -4.87 -2.33 -4.76
CA ASP A 43 -4.29 -3.68 -4.72
C ASP A 43 -2.80 -3.64 -5.08
N ALA A 44 -2.42 -2.87 -6.09
CA ALA A 44 -1.02 -2.66 -6.45
C ALA A 44 -0.23 -2.01 -5.31
N ALA A 45 -0.77 -0.97 -4.66
CA ALA A 45 -0.14 -0.33 -3.52
C ALA A 45 0.06 -1.29 -2.34
N ALA A 46 -0.94 -2.14 -2.04
CA ALA A 46 -0.84 -3.17 -1.02
C ALA A 46 0.26 -4.20 -1.37
N ASN A 47 0.30 -4.65 -2.63
CA ASN A 47 1.31 -5.60 -3.11
C ASN A 47 2.73 -5.02 -3.02
N TYR A 48 2.94 -3.78 -3.47
CA TYR A 48 4.23 -3.11 -3.32
C TYR A 48 4.66 -2.97 -1.87
N LYS A 49 3.73 -2.66 -0.96
CA LYS A 49 4.03 -2.60 0.47
C LYS A 49 4.46 -3.96 1.02
N MET A 50 3.79 -5.05 0.63
CA MET A 50 4.20 -6.40 1.00
C MET A 50 5.59 -6.75 0.46
N GLN A 51 5.86 -6.46 -0.81
CA GLN A 51 7.17 -6.70 -1.42
C GLN A 51 8.30 -5.92 -0.74
N LEU A 52 8.05 -4.68 -0.30
CA LEU A 52 9.04 -3.90 0.45
C LEU A 52 9.37 -4.55 1.79
N VAL A 53 8.36 -5.03 2.53
CA VAL A 53 8.57 -5.75 3.78
C VAL A 53 9.35 -7.05 3.54
N GLU A 54 9.01 -7.80 2.50
CA GLU A 54 9.71 -9.04 2.15
C GLU A 54 11.18 -8.79 1.74
N LEU A 55 11.45 -7.69 1.02
CA LEU A 55 12.80 -7.25 0.68
C LEU A 55 13.60 -6.84 1.92
N GLU A 56 12.98 -6.13 2.87
CA GLU A 56 13.59 -5.76 4.14
C GLU A 56 13.91 -7.00 4.99
N ASP A 57 12.98 -7.95 5.09
CA ASP A 57 13.16 -9.19 5.84
C ASP A 57 14.26 -10.06 5.23
N ASN A 58 14.28 -10.23 3.90
CA ASN A 58 15.36 -10.93 3.20
C ASN A 58 16.72 -10.26 3.43
N LEU A 59 16.76 -8.93 3.44
CA LEU A 59 17.99 -8.19 3.66
C LEU A 59 18.51 -8.42 5.08
N LEU A 60 17.63 -8.34 6.08
CA LEU A 60 17.97 -8.59 7.48
C LEU A 60 18.43 -10.03 7.70
N GLU A 61 17.76 -11.01 7.10
CA GLU A 61 18.16 -12.42 7.18
C GLU A 61 19.56 -12.64 6.58
N ARG A 62 19.84 -12.04 5.42
CA ARG A 62 21.16 -12.14 4.78
C ARG A 62 22.26 -11.46 5.59
N LEU A 63 21.98 -10.30 6.18
CA LEU A 63 22.91 -9.62 7.08
C LEU A 63 23.14 -10.40 8.39
N ALA A 64 22.11 -11.05 8.93
CA ALA A 64 22.22 -11.84 10.14
C ALA A 64 23.04 -13.13 9.95
N ASN A 65 23.01 -13.71 8.74
CA ASN A 65 23.76 -14.89 8.36
C ASN A 65 25.13 -14.57 7.72
N ALA A 66 25.48 -13.30 7.58
CA ALA A 66 26.72 -12.89 6.93
C ALA A 66 27.95 -13.26 7.79
N PRO A 67 29.07 -13.68 7.18
CA PRO A 67 30.32 -13.89 7.88
C PRO A 67 30.89 -12.56 8.41
N ASP A 68 31.81 -12.62 9.38
CA ASP A 68 32.46 -11.46 10.01
C ASP A 68 33.11 -10.50 8.99
N ASP A 69 33.50 -11.00 7.81
CA ASP A 69 33.97 -10.20 6.67
C ASP A 69 32.94 -10.14 5.54
N ILE A 70 32.01 -9.20 5.66
CA ILE A 70 30.92 -8.92 4.69
C ILE A 70 31.47 -8.55 3.31
N LEU A 71 32.69 -8.02 3.21
CA LEU A 71 33.28 -7.58 1.93
C LEU A 71 33.85 -8.74 1.10
N SER A 72 34.05 -9.91 1.72
CA SER A 72 34.53 -11.12 1.05
C SER A 72 33.40 -11.91 0.36
N ASP A 73 32.15 -11.65 0.74
CA ASP A 73 30.97 -12.35 0.26
C ASP A 73 30.39 -11.65 -0.98
N VAL A 74 30.95 -11.99 -2.14
CA VAL A 74 30.46 -11.54 -3.46
C VAL A 74 28.95 -11.81 -3.66
N PRO A 75 28.40 -13.00 -3.34
CA PRO A 75 26.96 -13.24 -3.49
C PRO A 75 26.08 -12.37 -2.56
N LEU A 76 26.57 -12.01 -1.37
CA LEU A 76 25.88 -11.07 -0.48
C LEU A 76 25.82 -9.67 -1.10
N ILE A 77 26.93 -9.19 -1.66
CA ILE A 77 27.04 -7.87 -2.32
C ILE A 77 26.13 -7.78 -3.55
N GLU A 78 26.14 -8.79 -4.42
CA GLU A 78 25.25 -8.85 -5.59
C GLU A 78 23.77 -8.87 -5.18
N GLY A 79 23.44 -9.60 -4.11
CA GLY A 79 22.11 -9.62 -3.52
C GLY A 79 21.66 -8.26 -3.01
N LEU A 80 22.52 -7.57 -2.25
CA LEU A 80 22.29 -6.21 -1.76
C LEU A 80 22.03 -5.21 -2.90
N GLU A 81 22.81 -5.30 -3.98
CA GLU A 81 22.64 -4.44 -5.14
C GLU A 81 21.32 -4.70 -5.88
N ALA A 82 20.94 -5.98 -6.04
CA ALA A 82 19.65 -6.36 -6.59
C ALA A 82 18.48 -5.87 -5.73
N THR A 83 18.51 -6.11 -4.42
CA THR A 83 17.51 -5.63 -3.45
C THR A 83 17.36 -4.12 -3.50
N LYS A 84 18.47 -3.38 -3.53
CA LYS A 84 18.47 -1.92 -3.65
C LYS A 84 17.81 -1.46 -4.95
N LYS A 85 18.14 -2.10 -6.07
CA LYS A 85 17.56 -1.77 -7.37
C LYS A 85 16.04 -1.99 -7.37
N THR A 86 15.59 -3.16 -6.91
CA THR A 86 14.15 -3.48 -6.83
C THR A 86 13.42 -2.52 -5.89
N ALA A 87 14.00 -2.18 -4.73
CA ALA A 87 13.41 -1.20 -3.81
C ALA A 87 13.30 0.21 -4.42
N MET A 88 14.25 0.62 -5.26
CA MET A 88 14.15 1.89 -6.00
C MET A 88 13.05 1.85 -7.05
N GLU A 89 12.94 0.75 -7.81
CA GLU A 89 11.88 0.56 -8.81
C GLU A 89 10.48 0.58 -8.16
N ILE A 90 10.30 -0.11 -7.03
CA ILE A 90 9.05 -0.11 -6.27
C ILE A 90 8.72 1.30 -5.77
N ASN A 91 9.70 2.05 -5.24
CA ASN A 91 9.47 3.42 -4.76
C ASN A 91 8.97 4.35 -5.88
N GLU A 92 9.55 4.25 -7.08
CA GLU A 92 9.10 5.07 -8.21
C GLU A 92 7.69 4.62 -8.67
N ALA A 93 7.42 3.31 -8.71
CA ALA A 93 6.09 2.78 -9.02
C ALA A 93 5.02 3.26 -8.03
N VAL A 94 5.31 3.23 -6.72
CA VAL A 94 4.42 3.74 -5.66
C VAL A 94 4.17 5.24 -5.82
N LYS A 95 5.19 6.01 -6.19
CA LYS A 95 5.06 7.45 -6.42
C LYS A 95 4.15 7.76 -7.62
N ILE A 96 4.28 7.00 -8.71
CA ILE A 96 3.40 7.11 -9.89
C ILE A 96 1.97 6.70 -9.50
N GLY A 97 1.82 5.58 -8.79
CA GLY A 97 0.52 5.09 -8.31
C GLY A 97 -0.18 6.10 -7.40
N LYS A 98 0.56 6.78 -6.52
CA LYS A 98 0.02 7.83 -5.66
C LYS A 98 -0.48 9.05 -6.44
N LYS A 99 0.21 9.44 -7.52
CA LYS A 99 -0.29 10.49 -8.42
C LYS A 99 -1.58 10.07 -9.11
N ALA A 100 -1.62 8.84 -9.64
CA ALA A 100 -2.82 8.30 -10.27
C ALA A 100 -4.00 8.20 -9.29
N GLN A 101 -3.76 7.82 -8.02
CA GLN A 101 -4.78 7.83 -6.98
C GLN A 101 -5.33 9.23 -6.71
N LEU A 102 -4.47 10.26 -6.68
CA LEU A 102 -4.92 11.64 -6.51
C LEU A 102 -5.75 12.12 -7.70
N GLU A 103 -5.36 11.77 -8.93
CA GLU A 103 -6.15 12.09 -10.13
C GLU A 103 -7.52 11.41 -10.11
N VAL A 104 -7.56 10.13 -9.73
CA VAL A 104 -8.83 9.38 -9.59
C VAL A 104 -9.68 9.97 -8.46
N ALA A 105 -9.09 10.30 -7.31
CA ALA A 105 -9.81 10.93 -6.20
C ALA A 105 -10.40 12.29 -6.59
N SER A 106 -9.63 13.11 -7.31
CA SER A 106 -10.12 14.39 -7.83
C SER A 106 -11.25 14.21 -8.85
N ALA A 107 -11.18 13.18 -9.71
CA ALA A 107 -12.27 12.85 -10.62
C ALA A 107 -13.54 12.39 -9.88
N ARG A 108 -13.39 11.72 -8.72
CA ARG A 108 -14.53 11.32 -7.87
C ARG A 108 -15.22 12.51 -7.21
N GLU A 109 -14.47 13.54 -6.82
CA GLU A 109 -15.08 14.77 -6.25
C GLU A 109 -16.03 15.48 -7.22
N ALA A 110 -15.93 15.26 -8.53
CA ALA A 110 -16.89 15.81 -9.49
C ALA A 110 -18.32 15.25 -9.32
N TYR A 111 -18.47 14.12 -8.63
CA TYR A 111 -19.75 13.44 -8.37
C TYR A 111 -20.28 13.68 -6.95
N ARG A 112 -19.58 14.50 -6.16
CA ARG A 112 -19.99 14.94 -4.84
C ARG A 112 -21.03 16.06 -4.95
#